data_AF-A0A2D7H1M6-F1
#
_entry.id   AF-A0A2D7H1M6-F1
#
_cell.length_a   1.000
_cell.length_b   1.000
_cell.length_c   1.000
_cell.angle_alpha   90.00
_cell.angle_beta   90.00
_cell.angle_gamma   90.00
#
_symmetry.space_group_name_H-M   'P 1'
#
loop_
_entity.id
_entity.type
_entity.pdbx_description
1 polymer ?
#
loop_
_entity_poly.entity_id
_entity_poly.type
_entity_poly.pdbx_seq_one_letter_code
_entity_poly.pdbx_strand_id
1 'polypeptide(L)'
;MVVYVRFSVILCFLWFCVLVFFLAVTECTICHVQCNTLCNGILVLSLKNTIASLNEQLTPTERRIAAAVLADPSLLTFGNVSTLAVSVGTSRASVVRFATKLGFAGYSEMQQRVREEVSVQLTKPIQRVRLDESVEPLKTIIVNAVHASFSTLSSESLDALAAPIATATNVWILSGETSMAGAIVLNSGLTMIREHVRLVHEHATSRELCGATKQDVAVVFDFSRYRKNAIASARILEGLGVPIVAITDSPFSPLSSLTELRCELTIPAVGPFDSSVPAVIAAELLVSQVVHKLGDRATKRIEQLESLWQATGVFLQ
;
A
#
# COMPACT_ATOMS: atom_id res chain seq x y z
N MET A 1 28.40 44.57 58.83
CA MET A 1 28.84 43.23 58.42
C MET A 1 27.64 42.43 57.90
N VAL A 2 27.07 42.86 56.77
CA VAL A 2 26.00 42.17 56.03
C VAL A 2 26.20 42.50 54.54
N VAL A 3 27.31 42.03 53.97
CA VAL A 3 27.59 42.08 52.51
C VAL A 3 28.49 40.89 52.18
N TYR A 4 28.00 39.67 52.36
CA TYR A 4 28.59 38.42 51.85
C TYR A 4 27.48 37.39 52.02
N VAL A 5 27.15 36.60 50.98
CA VAL A 5 26.10 35.53 50.88
C VAL A 5 25.10 35.72 49.72
N ARG A 6 25.24 36.75 48.86
CA ARG A 6 24.40 36.85 47.63
C ARG A 6 25.12 36.81 46.28
N PHE A 7 26.39 36.38 46.24
CA PHE A 7 27.17 36.29 44.99
C PHE A 7 27.74 34.89 44.65
N SER A 8 27.60 33.87 45.51
CA SER A 8 28.17 32.52 45.24
C SER A 8 27.24 31.54 44.50
N VAL A 9 25.97 31.86 44.28
CA VAL A 9 25.03 30.93 43.61
C VAL A 9 24.95 31.17 42.09
N ILE A 10 25.30 32.38 41.62
CA ILE A 10 25.19 32.75 40.20
C ILE A 10 26.45 32.34 39.40
N LEU A 11 27.64 32.35 40.02
CA LEU A 11 28.87 31.89 39.35
C LEU A 11 28.96 30.37 39.20
N CYS A 12 28.28 29.61 40.07
CA CYS A 12 28.25 28.15 40.00
C CYS A 12 27.37 27.64 38.84
N PHE A 13 26.30 28.36 38.50
CA PHE A 13 25.40 27.99 37.40
C PHE A 13 25.98 28.28 36.01
N LEU A 14 26.75 29.36 35.83
CA LEU A 14 27.38 29.64 34.53
C LEU A 14 28.54 28.70 34.20
N TRP A 15 29.28 28.20 35.20
CA TRP A 15 30.34 27.22 34.97
C TRP A 15 29.80 25.80 34.75
N PHE A 16 28.69 25.42 35.40
CA PHE A 16 28.04 24.13 35.18
C PHE A 16 27.43 24.03 33.76
N CYS A 17 26.87 25.12 33.23
CA CYS A 17 26.36 25.12 31.85
C CYS A 17 27.46 25.05 30.78
N VAL A 18 28.64 25.65 30.99
CA VAL A 18 29.74 25.60 30.02
C VAL A 18 30.48 24.25 30.07
N LEU A 19 30.59 23.62 31.24
CA LEU A 19 31.21 22.30 31.39
C LEU A 19 30.32 21.16 30.85
N VAL A 20 29.00 21.27 31.01
CA VAL A 20 28.03 20.31 30.43
C VAL A 20 27.93 20.45 28.90
N PHE A 21 28.19 21.64 28.35
CA PHE A 21 28.21 21.85 26.90
C PHE A 21 29.50 21.35 26.23
N PHE A 22 30.64 21.33 26.94
CA PHE A 22 31.93 20.89 26.39
C PHE A 22 32.18 19.38 26.53
N LEU A 23 31.59 18.70 27.52
CA LEU A 23 31.66 17.24 27.67
C LEU A 23 30.66 16.48 26.78
N ALA A 24 29.66 17.15 26.20
CA ALA A 24 28.67 16.54 25.31
C ALA A 24 29.13 16.40 23.85
N VAL A 25 30.32 16.89 23.48
CA VAL A 25 30.79 16.93 22.08
C VAL A 25 31.81 15.82 21.75
N THR A 26 32.29 15.04 22.72
CA THR A 26 33.40 14.09 22.48
C THR A 26 33.13 12.61 22.70
N GLU A 27 31.90 12.17 22.99
CA GLU A 27 31.57 10.73 23.02
C GLU A 27 30.23 10.43 22.33
N CYS A 28 30.23 10.55 21.00
CA CYS A 28 29.14 10.07 20.14
C CYS A 28 29.52 8.70 19.54
N THR A 29 29.52 7.67 20.39
CA THR A 29 29.60 6.26 19.96
C THR A 29 28.54 5.38 20.64
N ILE A 30 27.51 6.01 21.24
CA ILE A 30 26.38 5.33 21.88
C ILE A 30 25.09 6.09 21.53
N CYS A 31 24.66 6.01 20.26
CA CYS A 31 23.30 6.42 19.89
C CYS A 31 22.79 5.60 18.69
N HIS A 32 22.81 4.26 18.83
CA HIS A 32 22.28 3.37 17.79
C HIS A 32 20.79 3.00 17.99
N VAL A 33 20.14 3.49 19.05
CA VAL A 33 18.77 3.06 19.42
C VAL A 33 17.77 4.23 19.58
N GLN A 34 18.20 5.47 19.82
CA GLN A 34 17.29 6.63 19.95
C GLN A 34 17.30 7.59 18.74
N CYS A 35 18.07 7.28 17.68
CA CYS A 35 18.03 8.03 16.43
C CYS A 35 16.96 7.52 15.43
N ASN A 36 16.22 6.46 15.76
CA ASN A 36 15.21 5.92 14.84
C ASN A 36 13.89 6.72 14.86
N THR A 37 13.63 7.50 15.90
CA THR A 37 12.40 8.31 16.01
C THR A 37 12.59 9.73 15.48
N LEU A 38 13.83 10.21 15.35
CA LEU A 38 14.16 11.53 14.79
C LEU A 38 14.59 11.46 13.31
N CYS A 39 15.09 10.32 12.82
CA CYS A 39 15.33 10.11 11.39
C CYS A 39 14.05 9.80 10.58
N ASN A 40 12.95 9.41 11.23
CA ASN A 40 11.64 9.30 10.58
C ASN A 40 11.00 10.66 10.22
N GLY A 41 11.63 11.78 10.61
CA GLY A 41 11.12 13.14 10.40
C GLY A 41 11.87 13.99 9.36
N ILE A 42 12.95 13.51 8.74
CA ILE A 42 13.85 14.34 7.89
C ILE A 42 13.72 14.06 6.38
N LEU A 43 12.74 13.27 5.95
CA LEU A 43 12.46 13.04 4.51
C LEU A 43 11.03 13.39 4.08
N VAL A 44 10.36 14.28 4.82
CA VAL A 44 9.21 15.05 4.32
C VAL A 44 9.72 16.39 3.82
N LEU A 45 10.43 16.39 2.68
CA LEU A 45 10.51 17.55 1.77
C LEU A 45 9.61 17.28 0.55
N SER A 46 8.40 16.80 0.86
CA SER A 46 7.37 16.31 -0.05
C SER A 46 6.75 17.45 -0.86
N LEU A 47 6.21 17.17 -2.05
CA LEU A 47 5.30 18.04 -2.83
C LEU A 47 4.37 18.91 -1.96
N LYS A 48 3.89 18.38 -0.84
CA LYS A 48 3.09 19.09 0.16
C LYS A 48 3.76 20.36 0.69
N ASN A 49 5.06 20.34 0.95
CA ASN A 49 5.85 21.51 1.38
C ASN A 49 6.00 22.54 0.25
N THR A 50 6.17 22.08 -0.98
CA THR A 50 6.23 22.96 -2.17
C THR A 50 4.89 23.65 -2.42
N ILE A 51 3.78 22.94 -2.22
CA ILE A 51 2.44 23.51 -2.28
C ILE A 51 2.22 24.49 -1.12
N ALA A 52 2.64 24.12 0.09
CA ALA A 52 2.49 24.95 1.28
C ALA A 52 3.27 26.27 1.19
N SER A 53 4.50 26.25 0.66
CA SER A 53 5.33 27.45 0.50
C SER A 53 4.80 28.43 -0.54
N LEU A 54 4.00 27.94 -1.50
CA LEU A 54 3.42 28.76 -2.58
C LEU A 54 1.92 29.03 -2.42
N ASN A 55 1.29 28.57 -1.33
CA ASN A 55 -0.16 28.54 -1.15
C ASN A 55 -0.85 29.92 -1.31
N GLU A 56 -0.21 30.98 -0.79
CA GLU A 56 -0.71 32.36 -0.89
C GLU A 56 -0.68 32.88 -2.33
N GLN A 57 0.23 32.36 -3.15
CA GLN A 57 0.43 32.78 -4.54
C GLN A 57 -0.43 31.97 -5.51
N LEU A 58 -1.05 30.87 -5.08
CA LEU A 58 -1.90 30.03 -5.94
C LEU A 58 -3.22 30.74 -6.29
N THR A 59 -3.57 30.72 -7.57
CA THR A 59 -4.89 31.15 -8.06
C THR A 59 -6.00 30.20 -7.57
N PRO A 60 -7.29 30.58 -7.63
CA PRO A 60 -8.38 29.69 -7.22
C PRO A 60 -8.39 28.34 -7.94
N THR A 61 -8.03 28.31 -9.23
CA THR A 61 -7.92 27.07 -10.01
C THR A 61 -6.72 26.23 -9.59
N GLU A 62 -5.57 26.85 -9.32
CA GLU A 62 -4.38 26.15 -8.83
C GLU A 62 -4.56 25.59 -7.42
N ARG A 63 -5.28 26.30 -6.54
CA ARG A 63 -5.65 25.80 -5.20
C ARG A 63 -6.55 24.58 -5.28
N ARG A 64 -7.49 24.54 -6.23
CA ARG A 64 -8.31 23.35 -6.48
C ARG A 64 -7.46 22.17 -6.96
N ILE A 65 -6.50 22.40 -7.85
CA ILE A 65 -5.57 21.35 -8.31
C ILE A 65 -4.71 20.85 -7.13
N ALA A 66 -4.16 21.76 -6.34
CA ALA A 66 -3.38 21.43 -5.15
C ALA A 66 -4.19 20.62 -4.13
N ALA A 67 -5.42 21.05 -3.82
CA ALA A 67 -6.31 20.35 -2.90
C ALA A 67 -6.65 18.94 -3.41
N ALA A 68 -6.93 18.78 -4.71
CA ALA A 68 -7.20 17.47 -5.29
C ALA A 68 -6.00 16.54 -5.23
N VAL A 69 -4.80 17.04 -5.55
CA VAL A 69 -3.55 16.25 -5.48
C VAL A 69 -3.16 15.92 -4.04
N LEU A 70 -3.43 16.80 -3.07
CA LEU A 70 -3.18 16.54 -1.65
C LEU A 70 -4.20 15.57 -1.04
N ALA A 71 -5.45 15.63 -1.50
CA ALA A 71 -6.51 14.72 -1.08
C ALA A 71 -6.31 13.32 -1.68
N ASP A 72 -5.94 13.26 -2.96
CA ASP A 72 -5.65 12.01 -3.67
C ASP A 72 -4.39 12.14 -4.56
N PRO A 73 -3.20 11.89 -3.99
CA PRO A 73 -1.94 11.79 -4.72
C PRO A 73 -1.95 10.79 -5.88
N SER A 74 -2.83 9.79 -5.89
CA SER A 74 -2.92 8.78 -6.96
C SER A 74 -3.25 9.40 -8.32
N LEU A 75 -4.04 10.49 -8.31
CA LEU A 75 -4.40 11.27 -9.50
C LEU A 75 -3.17 11.85 -10.20
N LEU A 76 -2.14 12.17 -9.43
CA LEU A 76 -0.90 12.70 -9.95
C LEU A 76 0.11 11.59 -10.28
N THR A 77 0.26 10.57 -9.44
CA THR A 77 1.27 9.51 -9.63
C THR A 77 0.91 8.56 -10.77
N PHE A 78 -0.36 8.16 -10.88
CA PHE A 78 -0.84 7.11 -11.79
C PHE A 78 -1.79 7.62 -12.87
N GLY A 79 -2.32 8.85 -12.72
CA GLY A 79 -3.14 9.50 -13.73
C GLY A 79 -2.34 10.07 -14.91
N ASN A 80 -3.04 10.71 -15.85
CA ASN A 80 -2.43 11.58 -16.85
C ASN A 80 -3.00 13.00 -16.71
N VAL A 81 -2.38 13.98 -17.38
CA VAL A 81 -2.76 15.39 -17.29
C VAL A 81 -4.24 15.64 -17.62
N SER A 82 -4.82 14.83 -18.51
CA SER A 82 -6.24 14.93 -18.88
C SER A 82 -7.13 14.44 -17.76
N THR A 83 -6.80 13.31 -17.13
CA THR A 83 -7.53 12.76 -15.99
C THR A 83 -7.57 13.73 -14.82
N LEU A 84 -6.43 14.34 -14.47
CA LEU A 84 -6.37 15.33 -13.40
C LEU A 84 -7.11 16.63 -13.77
N ALA A 85 -7.06 17.04 -15.04
CA ALA A 85 -7.79 18.22 -15.50
C ALA A 85 -9.31 18.01 -15.39
N VAL A 86 -9.80 16.83 -15.79
CA VAL A 86 -11.22 16.47 -15.71
C VAL A 86 -11.68 16.37 -14.26
N SER A 87 -10.93 15.70 -13.38
CA SER A 87 -11.32 15.52 -11.98
C SER A 87 -11.44 16.84 -11.21
N VAL A 88 -10.61 17.84 -11.57
CA VAL A 88 -10.62 19.16 -10.94
C VAL A 88 -11.55 20.15 -11.65
N GLY A 89 -12.12 19.79 -12.81
CA GLY A 89 -12.95 20.68 -13.62
C GLY A 89 -12.14 21.87 -14.17
N THR A 90 -10.99 21.57 -14.79
CA THR A 90 -10.07 22.56 -15.36
C THR A 90 -9.50 22.10 -16.71
N SER A 91 -8.69 22.94 -17.36
CA SER A 91 -8.02 22.61 -18.62
C SER A 91 -6.64 21.99 -18.40
N ARG A 92 -6.20 21.14 -19.34
CA ARG A 92 -4.83 20.57 -19.35
C ARG A 92 -3.75 21.64 -19.22
N ALA A 93 -3.93 22.77 -19.90
CA ALA A 93 -3.02 23.90 -19.83
C ALA A 93 -2.92 24.49 -18.41
N SER A 94 -4.01 24.49 -17.64
CA SER A 94 -3.99 24.96 -16.25
C SER A 94 -3.22 24.03 -15.33
N VAL A 95 -3.34 22.71 -15.55
CA VAL A 95 -2.55 21.70 -14.81
C VAL A 95 -1.06 21.81 -15.13
N VAL A 96 -0.69 22.04 -16.41
CA VAL A 96 0.71 22.27 -16.79
C VAL A 96 1.25 23.56 -16.17
N ARG A 97 0.47 24.65 -16.19
CA ARG A 97 0.85 25.92 -15.55
C ARG A 97 1.06 25.77 -14.04
N PHE A 98 0.18 25.01 -13.38
CA PHE A 98 0.34 24.69 -11.97
C PHE A 98 1.66 23.97 -11.71
N ALA A 99 1.99 22.92 -12.49
CA ALA A 99 3.26 22.21 -12.37
C ALA A 99 4.47 23.14 -12.57
N THR A 100 4.41 24.03 -13.57
CA THR A 100 5.48 25.02 -13.79
C THR A 100 5.64 26.01 -12.65
N LYS A 101 4.53 26.41 -12.02
CA LYS A 101 4.53 27.32 -10.88
C LYS A 101 5.12 26.69 -9.63
N LEU A 102 4.97 25.37 -9.47
CA LEU A 102 5.62 24.61 -8.41
C LEU A 102 7.11 24.35 -8.67
N GLY A 103 7.67 24.85 -9.78
CA GLY A 103 9.09 24.76 -10.10
C GLY A 103 9.51 23.54 -10.94
N PHE A 104 8.54 22.83 -11.54
CA PHE A 104 8.82 21.73 -12.48
C PHE A 104 8.78 22.22 -13.94
N ALA A 105 9.47 21.59 -14.88
CA ALA A 105 9.38 21.93 -16.31
C ALA A 105 7.98 21.64 -16.92
N GLY A 106 7.15 20.86 -16.23
CA GLY A 106 5.77 20.61 -16.61
C GLY A 106 5.15 19.45 -15.83
N TYR A 107 3.95 19.03 -16.25
CA TYR A 107 3.20 17.97 -15.58
C TYR A 107 3.97 16.65 -15.49
N SER A 108 4.64 16.24 -16.57
CA SER A 108 5.37 14.96 -16.60
C SER A 108 6.52 14.91 -15.61
N GLU A 109 7.27 16.01 -15.43
CA GLU A 109 8.35 16.09 -14.45
C GLU A 109 7.80 16.13 -13.03
N MET A 110 6.78 16.96 -12.76
CA MET A 110 6.09 16.98 -11.46
C MET A 110 5.58 15.58 -11.08
N GLN A 111 4.91 14.92 -12.01
CA GLN A 111 4.43 13.56 -11.83
C GLN A 111 5.59 12.57 -11.59
N GLN A 112 6.70 12.69 -12.32
CA GLN A 112 7.86 11.83 -12.11
C GLN A 112 8.47 12.05 -10.73
N ARG A 113 8.63 13.30 -10.28
CA ARG A 113 9.19 13.63 -8.96
C ARG A 113 8.30 13.12 -7.83
N VAL A 114 6.99 13.23 -7.97
CA VAL A 114 6.04 12.69 -6.98
C VAL A 114 6.02 11.18 -7.01
N ARG A 115 6.10 10.55 -8.20
CA ARG A 115 6.33 9.11 -8.30
C ARG A 115 7.63 8.71 -7.65
N GLU A 116 8.72 9.46 -7.83
CA GLU A 116 10.01 9.22 -7.20
C GLU A 116 9.92 9.40 -5.69
N GLU A 117 9.22 10.39 -5.15
CA GLU A 117 9.01 10.53 -3.70
C GLU A 117 8.22 9.34 -3.12
N VAL A 118 7.17 8.90 -3.81
CA VAL A 118 6.44 7.66 -3.47
C VAL A 118 7.32 6.42 -3.68
N SER A 119 8.22 6.45 -4.67
CA SER A 119 9.14 5.35 -5.01
C SER A 119 10.48 5.42 -4.26
N VAL A 120 10.78 6.45 -3.49
CA VAL A 120 11.97 6.53 -2.61
C VAL A 120 11.76 5.63 -1.40
N GLN A 121 10.53 5.17 -1.17
CA GLN A 121 10.22 3.98 -0.36
C GLN A 121 10.48 2.65 -1.10
N LEU A 122 10.84 2.68 -2.39
CA LEU A 122 11.19 1.55 -3.23
C LEU A 122 12.63 1.68 -3.74
N THR A 123 13.60 1.41 -2.86
CA THR A 123 14.98 1.14 -3.26
C THR A 123 14.98 0.22 -4.49
N LYS A 124 15.65 0.63 -5.59
CA LYS A 124 15.68 -0.17 -6.83
C LYS A 124 16.19 -1.58 -6.49
N PRO A 125 15.72 -2.68 -7.12
CA PRO A 125 16.14 -4.04 -6.77
C PRO A 125 17.66 -4.17 -6.74
N ILE A 126 18.33 -3.58 -7.73
CA ILE A 126 19.79 -3.58 -7.85
C ILE A 126 20.50 -2.84 -6.71
N GLN A 127 19.85 -1.83 -6.11
CA GLN A 127 20.36 -1.13 -4.93
C GLN A 127 20.09 -1.96 -3.67
N ARG A 128 18.96 -2.68 -3.59
CA ARG A 128 18.68 -3.61 -2.49
C ARG A 128 19.63 -4.82 -2.49
N VAL A 129 20.02 -5.34 -3.66
CA VAL A 129 21.02 -6.41 -3.79
C VAL A 129 22.40 -5.99 -3.28
N ARG A 130 22.72 -4.69 -3.37
CA ARG A 130 23.99 -4.14 -2.89
C ARG A 130 23.98 -3.85 -1.38
N LEU A 131 22.82 -3.91 -0.75
CA LEU A 131 22.70 -3.90 0.70
C LEU A 131 22.97 -5.34 1.15
N ASP A 132 24.19 -5.58 1.63
CA ASP A 132 24.62 -6.85 2.21
C ASP A 132 23.93 -7.04 3.57
N GLU A 133 22.63 -7.25 3.56
CA GLU A 133 21.87 -7.54 4.77
C GLU A 133 22.05 -9.01 5.14
N SER A 134 22.58 -9.25 6.34
CA SER A 134 22.53 -10.60 6.91
C SER A 134 21.07 -11.05 7.03
N VAL A 135 20.83 -12.37 7.08
CA VAL A 135 19.47 -12.93 7.13
C VAL A 135 18.70 -12.51 8.39
N GLU A 136 19.40 -12.13 9.47
CA GLU A 136 18.79 -11.86 10.77
C GLU A 136 17.91 -10.59 10.79
N PRO A 137 18.36 -9.42 10.31
CA PRO A 137 17.50 -8.26 10.06
C PRO A 137 16.26 -8.56 9.22
N LEU A 138 16.39 -9.40 8.19
CA LEU A 138 15.28 -9.76 7.30
C LEU A 138 14.19 -10.53 8.04
N LYS A 139 14.55 -11.43 8.97
CA LYS A 139 13.58 -12.13 9.82
C LYS A 139 12.76 -11.16 10.64
N THR A 140 13.41 -10.18 11.28
CA THR A 140 12.72 -9.16 12.09
C THR A 140 11.77 -8.32 11.23
N ILE A 141 12.19 -7.93 10.03
CA ILE A 141 11.36 -7.19 9.08
C ILE A 141 10.10 -7.99 8.69
N ILE A 142 10.26 -9.28 8.39
CA ILE A 142 9.13 -10.16 8.04
C ILE A 142 8.18 -10.31 9.25
N VAL A 143 8.70 -10.58 10.45
CA VAL A 143 7.89 -10.71 11.67
C VAL A 143 7.08 -9.44 11.94
N ASN A 144 7.70 -8.26 11.78
CA ASN A 144 6.98 -6.99 11.95
C ASN A 144 5.88 -6.81 10.90
N ALA A 145 6.10 -7.21 9.66
CA ALA A 145 5.08 -7.16 8.61
C ALA A 145 3.92 -8.13 8.88
N VAL A 146 4.19 -9.30 9.48
CA VAL A 146 3.15 -10.23 9.94
C VAL A 146 2.27 -9.56 11.00
N HIS A 147 2.87 -8.96 12.04
CA HIS A 147 2.13 -8.25 13.08
C HIS A 147 1.32 -7.06 12.54
N ALA A 148 1.91 -6.28 11.62
CA ALA A 148 1.20 -5.20 10.95
C ALA A 148 0.00 -5.73 10.15
N SER A 149 0.15 -6.84 9.42
CA SER A 149 -0.92 -7.45 8.63
C SER A 149 -2.11 -7.86 9.51
N PHE A 150 -1.85 -8.49 10.67
CA PHE A 150 -2.92 -8.84 11.62
C PHE A 150 -3.61 -7.62 12.23
N SER A 151 -2.90 -6.50 12.36
CA SER A 151 -3.47 -5.26 12.89
C SER A 151 -4.37 -4.57 11.85
N THR A 152 -3.97 -4.58 10.59
CA THR A 152 -4.76 -4.05 9.47
C THR A 152 -5.98 -4.92 9.16
N LEU A 153 -5.83 -6.25 9.18
CA LEU A 153 -6.89 -7.22 8.89
C LEU A 153 -7.71 -7.53 10.14
N SER A 154 -8.36 -6.49 10.68
CA SER A 154 -9.30 -6.64 11.79
C SER A 154 -10.52 -7.47 11.38
N SER A 155 -11.26 -7.99 12.36
CA SER A 155 -12.49 -8.76 12.09
C SER A 155 -13.50 -7.96 11.26
N GLU A 156 -13.65 -6.65 11.52
CA GLU A 156 -14.53 -5.76 10.77
C GLU A 156 -14.08 -5.59 9.32
N SER A 157 -12.78 -5.35 9.10
CA SER A 157 -12.20 -5.22 7.76
C SER A 157 -12.37 -6.53 6.97
N LEU A 158 -12.02 -7.67 7.58
CA LEU A 158 -12.22 -8.99 6.98
C LEU A 158 -13.69 -9.26 6.66
N ASP A 159 -14.61 -8.88 7.55
CA ASP A 159 -16.04 -9.04 7.33
C ASP A 159 -16.54 -8.23 6.14
N ALA A 160 -16.09 -6.99 5.98
CA ALA A 160 -16.42 -6.15 4.85
C ALA A 160 -15.87 -6.74 3.54
N LEU A 161 -14.59 -7.12 3.52
CA LEU A 161 -13.90 -7.64 2.33
C LEU A 161 -14.47 -9.01 1.89
N ALA A 162 -14.79 -9.89 2.83
CA ALA A 162 -15.29 -11.23 2.54
C ALA A 162 -16.78 -11.26 2.12
N ALA A 163 -17.56 -10.23 2.48
CA ALA A 163 -19.00 -10.21 2.21
C ALA A 163 -19.35 -10.34 0.71
N PRO A 164 -18.81 -9.51 -0.21
CA PRO A 164 -19.09 -9.69 -1.63
C PRO A 164 -18.49 -10.98 -2.20
N ILE A 165 -17.39 -11.48 -1.62
CA ILE A 165 -16.76 -12.75 -2.04
C ILE A 165 -17.67 -13.95 -1.72
N ALA A 166 -18.43 -13.90 -0.62
CA ALA A 166 -19.34 -14.98 -0.23
C ALA A 166 -20.67 -14.99 -1.01
N THR A 167 -21.09 -13.84 -1.54
CA THR A 167 -22.41 -13.67 -2.20
C THR A 167 -22.35 -13.60 -3.72
N ALA A 168 -21.19 -13.27 -4.30
CA ALA A 168 -21.02 -13.15 -5.74
C ALA A 168 -21.24 -14.46 -6.51
N THR A 169 -21.68 -14.32 -7.76
CA THR A 169 -21.86 -15.44 -8.70
C THR A 169 -20.49 -15.95 -9.16
N ASN A 170 -19.64 -15.10 -9.73
CA ASN A 170 -18.24 -15.40 -10.02
C ASN A 170 -17.28 -14.58 -9.14
N VAL A 171 -16.15 -15.17 -8.78
CA VAL A 171 -15.02 -14.48 -8.12
C VAL A 171 -13.85 -14.43 -9.10
N TRP A 172 -13.51 -13.22 -9.55
CA TRP A 172 -12.39 -12.95 -10.44
C TRP A 172 -11.16 -12.56 -9.62
N ILE A 173 -10.11 -13.35 -9.63
CA ILE A 173 -8.87 -13.05 -8.92
C ILE A 173 -7.87 -12.47 -9.92
N LEU A 174 -7.43 -11.24 -9.66
CA LEU A 174 -6.43 -10.54 -10.46
C LEU A 174 -5.18 -10.34 -9.62
N SER A 175 -4.00 -10.42 -10.24
CA SER A 175 -2.77 -10.06 -9.54
C SER A 175 -1.69 -9.47 -10.42
N GLY A 176 -0.81 -8.69 -9.80
CA GLY A 176 0.53 -8.44 -10.31
C GLY A 176 1.45 -9.66 -10.16
N GLU A 177 2.68 -9.54 -10.66
CA GLU A 177 3.69 -10.61 -10.62
C GLU A 177 4.21 -10.85 -9.19
N THR A 178 4.55 -9.76 -8.49
CA THR A 178 5.09 -9.80 -7.11
C THR A 178 4.04 -10.19 -6.07
N SER A 179 2.76 -10.01 -6.40
CA SER A 179 1.62 -10.31 -5.52
C SER A 179 0.94 -11.65 -5.82
N MET A 180 1.43 -12.40 -6.82
CA MET A 180 0.82 -13.64 -7.32
C MET A 180 0.65 -14.72 -6.24
N ALA A 181 1.56 -14.81 -5.27
CA ALA A 181 1.49 -15.80 -4.20
C ALA A 181 0.18 -15.72 -3.39
N GLY A 182 -0.26 -14.51 -3.03
CA GLY A 182 -1.53 -14.31 -2.32
C GLY A 182 -2.74 -14.69 -3.18
N ALA A 183 -2.72 -14.32 -4.47
CA ALA A 183 -3.77 -14.68 -5.42
C ALA A 183 -3.90 -16.20 -5.64
N ILE A 184 -2.78 -16.93 -5.71
CA ILE A 184 -2.77 -18.39 -5.83
C ILE A 184 -3.35 -19.03 -4.56
N VAL A 185 -2.94 -18.58 -3.37
CA VAL A 185 -3.46 -19.09 -2.10
C VAL A 185 -4.96 -18.84 -1.99
N LEU A 186 -5.41 -17.63 -2.34
CA LEU A 186 -6.84 -17.29 -2.34
C LEU A 186 -7.61 -18.19 -3.31
N ASN A 187 -7.11 -18.35 -4.55
CA ASN A 187 -7.75 -19.21 -5.54
C ASN A 187 -7.84 -20.67 -5.07
N SER A 188 -6.74 -21.20 -4.52
CA SER A 188 -6.68 -22.56 -3.97
C SER A 188 -7.72 -22.77 -2.87
N GLY A 189 -7.76 -21.89 -1.86
CA GLY A 189 -8.70 -22.01 -0.76
C GLY A 189 -10.15 -21.79 -1.19
N LEU A 190 -10.43 -20.77 -2.02
CA LEU A 190 -11.79 -20.47 -2.44
C LEU A 190 -12.40 -21.56 -3.34
N THR A 191 -11.62 -22.20 -4.22
CA THR A 191 -12.12 -23.26 -5.11
C THR A 191 -12.58 -24.51 -4.36
N MET A 192 -12.01 -24.77 -3.18
CA MET A 192 -12.44 -25.85 -2.28
C MET A 192 -13.80 -25.56 -1.63
N ILE A 193 -14.13 -24.29 -1.36
CA ILE A 193 -15.28 -23.91 -0.53
C ILE A 193 -16.43 -23.26 -1.31
N ARG A 194 -16.21 -22.83 -2.56
CA ARG A 194 -17.25 -22.34 -3.46
C ARG A 194 -16.95 -22.60 -4.92
N GLU A 195 -17.98 -22.46 -5.74
CA GLU A 195 -17.91 -22.56 -7.20
C GLU A 195 -17.52 -21.21 -7.84
N HIS A 196 -17.16 -21.30 -9.12
CA HIS A 196 -16.97 -20.14 -10.00
C HIS A 196 -15.91 -19.14 -9.53
N VAL A 197 -14.77 -19.67 -9.09
CA VAL A 197 -13.57 -18.88 -8.76
C VAL A 197 -12.59 -18.99 -9.94
N ARG A 198 -12.07 -17.86 -10.41
CA ARG A 198 -11.19 -17.81 -11.58
C ARG A 198 -10.00 -16.91 -11.32
N LEU A 199 -8.79 -17.45 -11.40
CA LEU A 199 -7.56 -16.68 -11.49
C LEU A 199 -7.36 -16.22 -12.93
N VAL A 200 -7.36 -14.91 -13.17
CA VAL A 200 -7.20 -14.32 -14.50
C VAL A 200 -5.72 -14.13 -14.80
N HIS A 201 -5.25 -14.76 -15.87
CA HIS A 201 -3.86 -14.64 -16.30
C HIS A 201 -3.66 -13.44 -17.23
N GLU A 202 -2.43 -12.89 -17.26
CA GLU A 202 -2.06 -11.65 -17.96
C GLU A 202 -2.50 -11.59 -19.44
N HIS A 203 -2.53 -12.73 -20.13
CA HIS A 203 -2.85 -12.79 -21.57
C HIS A 203 -4.31 -13.17 -21.89
N ALA A 204 -5.15 -13.45 -20.89
CA ALA A 204 -6.48 -14.02 -21.11
C ALA A 204 -7.64 -13.03 -20.87
N THR A 205 -7.33 -11.76 -20.62
CA THR A 205 -8.23 -10.77 -20.01
C THR A 205 -9.49 -10.45 -20.82
N SER A 206 -9.42 -10.24 -22.14
CA SER A 206 -10.61 -9.81 -22.88
C SER A 206 -11.65 -10.93 -23.09
N ARG A 207 -11.20 -12.16 -23.35
CA ARG A 207 -12.08 -13.32 -23.56
C ARG A 207 -12.63 -13.87 -22.26
N GLU A 208 -11.86 -13.84 -21.18
CA GLU A 208 -12.32 -14.34 -19.88
C GLU A 208 -13.32 -13.39 -19.22
N LEU A 209 -13.09 -12.08 -19.33
CA LEU A 209 -13.91 -11.07 -18.64
C LEU A 209 -15.19 -10.70 -19.41
N CYS A 210 -15.39 -11.19 -20.64
CA CYS A 210 -16.55 -10.81 -21.46
C CYS A 210 -17.90 -11.24 -20.85
N GLY A 211 -17.89 -12.25 -19.98
CA GLY A 211 -19.06 -12.72 -19.26
C GLY A 211 -19.25 -12.08 -17.88
N ALA A 212 -18.41 -11.13 -17.48
CA ALA A 212 -18.47 -10.53 -16.17
C ALA A 212 -19.72 -9.64 -16.01
N THR A 213 -20.36 -9.73 -14.86
CA THR A 213 -21.60 -9.00 -14.55
C THR A 213 -21.56 -8.38 -13.15
N LYS A 214 -22.42 -7.41 -12.86
CA LYS A 214 -22.54 -6.77 -11.54
C LYS A 214 -22.87 -7.73 -10.38
N GLN A 215 -23.22 -8.98 -10.66
CA GLN A 215 -23.43 -10.04 -9.68
C GLN A 215 -22.14 -10.77 -9.30
N ASP A 216 -21.03 -10.46 -9.96
CA ASP A 216 -19.71 -11.00 -9.67
C ASP A 216 -18.95 -10.14 -8.67
N VAL A 217 -17.71 -10.52 -8.36
CA VAL A 217 -16.75 -9.68 -7.61
C VAL A 217 -15.35 -9.91 -8.16
N ALA A 218 -14.51 -8.87 -8.13
CA ALA A 218 -13.09 -8.99 -8.40
C ALA A 218 -12.29 -8.83 -7.11
N VAL A 219 -11.34 -9.73 -6.84
CA VAL A 219 -10.34 -9.57 -5.79
C VAL A 219 -8.99 -9.31 -6.44
N VAL A 220 -8.40 -8.15 -6.15
CA VAL A 220 -7.19 -7.69 -6.84
C VAL A 220 -6.05 -7.54 -5.85
N PHE A 221 -4.99 -8.32 -6.03
CA PHE A 221 -3.74 -8.16 -5.30
C PHE A 221 -2.73 -7.41 -6.18
N ASP A 222 -2.36 -6.20 -5.81
CA ASP A 222 -1.27 -5.51 -6.50
C ASP A 222 -0.55 -4.56 -5.54
N PHE A 223 0.77 -4.57 -5.61
CA PHE A 223 1.63 -3.79 -4.72
C PHE A 223 2.56 -2.92 -5.56
N SER A 224 3.32 -2.06 -4.89
CA SER A 224 4.33 -1.19 -5.47
C SER A 224 5.05 -1.81 -6.67
N ARG A 225 5.11 -1.03 -7.76
CA ARG A 225 5.31 -1.50 -9.15
C ARG A 225 4.07 -2.16 -9.76
N TYR A 226 2.92 -1.54 -9.48
CA TYR A 226 1.60 -1.92 -9.98
C TYR A 226 1.59 -2.31 -11.45
N ARG A 227 1.01 -3.46 -11.73
CA ARG A 227 1.07 -4.09 -13.04
C ARG A 227 -0.07 -3.58 -13.93
N LYS A 228 0.31 -3.03 -15.08
CA LYS A 228 -0.64 -2.39 -16.02
C LYS A 228 -1.79 -3.30 -16.41
N ASN A 229 -1.53 -4.58 -16.64
CA ASN A 229 -2.54 -5.59 -16.98
C ASN A 229 -3.54 -5.83 -15.84
N ALA A 230 -3.07 -5.95 -14.58
CA ALA A 230 -3.92 -6.12 -13.42
C ALA A 230 -4.83 -4.89 -13.23
N ILE A 231 -4.26 -3.69 -13.29
CA ILE A 231 -5.02 -2.43 -13.19
C ILE A 231 -5.99 -2.25 -14.36
N ALA A 232 -5.59 -2.57 -15.59
CA ALA A 232 -6.47 -2.47 -16.76
C ALA A 232 -7.67 -3.42 -16.64
N SER A 233 -7.44 -4.66 -16.18
CA SER A 233 -8.50 -5.66 -15.98
C SER A 233 -9.45 -5.23 -14.86
N ALA A 234 -8.91 -4.70 -13.75
CA ALA A 234 -9.72 -4.15 -12.67
C ALA A 234 -10.60 -2.98 -13.15
N ARG A 235 -10.07 -2.09 -13.99
CA ARG A 235 -10.84 -0.99 -14.60
C ARG A 235 -11.93 -1.48 -15.55
N ILE A 236 -11.69 -2.53 -16.33
CA ILE A 236 -12.71 -3.13 -17.19
C ILE A 236 -13.84 -3.70 -16.34
N LEU A 237 -13.52 -4.44 -15.29
CA LEU A 237 -14.50 -5.03 -14.36
C LEU A 237 -15.30 -3.95 -13.63
N GLU A 238 -14.65 -2.91 -13.13
CA GLU A 238 -15.31 -1.76 -12.49
C GLU A 238 -16.27 -1.06 -13.47
N GLY A 239 -15.84 -0.83 -14.72
CA GLY A 239 -16.70 -0.27 -15.77
C GLY A 239 -17.91 -1.14 -16.16
N LEU A 240 -17.86 -2.45 -15.89
CA LEU A 240 -18.99 -3.38 -16.03
C LEU A 240 -19.89 -3.43 -14.78
N GLY A 241 -19.57 -2.64 -13.76
CA GLY A 241 -20.28 -2.58 -12.48
C GLY A 241 -19.93 -3.73 -11.53
N VAL A 242 -18.81 -4.43 -11.75
CA VAL A 242 -18.32 -5.48 -10.85
C VAL A 242 -17.66 -4.84 -9.63
N PRO A 243 -18.13 -5.12 -8.40
CA PRO A 243 -17.46 -4.69 -7.18
C PRO A 243 -16.01 -5.17 -7.12
N ILE A 244 -15.10 -4.28 -6.71
CA ILE A 244 -13.67 -4.56 -6.56
C ILE A 244 -13.32 -4.62 -5.08
N VAL A 245 -12.68 -5.72 -4.66
CA VAL A 245 -11.99 -5.88 -3.38
C VAL A 245 -10.49 -5.73 -3.64
N ALA A 246 -9.89 -4.65 -3.14
CA ALA A 246 -8.47 -4.35 -3.41
C ALA A 246 -7.58 -4.70 -2.21
N ILE A 247 -6.58 -5.55 -2.42
CA ILE A 247 -5.51 -5.83 -1.46
C ILE A 247 -4.23 -5.19 -2.00
N THR A 248 -3.82 -4.09 -1.37
CA THR A 248 -2.76 -3.19 -1.86
C THR A 248 -1.83 -2.78 -0.73
N ASP A 249 -0.80 -2.00 -1.02
CA ASP A 249 0.22 -1.53 -0.07
C ASP A 249 0.18 -0.02 0.24
N SER A 250 -0.73 0.72 -0.39
CA SER A 250 -0.77 2.17 -0.27
C SER A 250 -2.17 2.72 -0.49
N PRO A 251 -2.58 3.77 0.27
CA PRO A 251 -3.81 4.50 -0.01
C PRO A 251 -3.78 5.21 -1.36
N PHE A 252 -2.60 5.39 -1.95
CA PHE A 252 -2.42 6.04 -3.24
C PHE A 252 -2.34 5.07 -4.41
N SER A 253 -2.59 3.77 -4.20
CA SER A 253 -2.50 2.80 -5.29
C SER A 253 -3.49 3.12 -6.41
N PRO A 254 -3.22 2.69 -7.66
CA PRO A 254 -4.18 2.84 -8.74
C PRO A 254 -5.54 2.19 -8.45
N LEU A 255 -5.58 1.19 -7.55
CA LEU A 255 -6.79 0.49 -7.13
C LEU A 255 -7.65 1.34 -6.19
N SER A 256 -7.06 2.27 -5.42
CA SER A 256 -7.79 3.18 -4.54
C SER A 256 -8.81 4.03 -5.29
N SER A 257 -8.55 4.36 -6.56
CA SER A 257 -9.49 5.09 -7.41
C SER A 257 -10.68 4.27 -7.90
N LEU A 258 -10.65 2.94 -7.71
CA LEU A 258 -11.66 2.00 -8.21
C LEU A 258 -12.61 1.51 -7.13
N THR A 259 -12.21 1.58 -5.85
CA THR A 259 -13.00 1.03 -4.75
C THR A 259 -12.57 1.57 -3.40
N GLU A 260 -13.56 1.77 -2.52
CA GLU A 260 -13.36 1.99 -1.09
C GLU A 260 -13.23 0.67 -0.32
N LEU A 261 -13.59 -0.46 -0.93
CA LEU A 261 -13.47 -1.78 -0.33
C LEU A 261 -12.04 -2.29 -0.51
N ARG A 262 -11.13 -1.80 0.33
CA ARG A 262 -9.69 -2.04 0.21
C ARG A 262 -9.01 -2.34 1.54
N CYS A 263 -7.90 -3.06 1.46
CA CYS A 263 -6.98 -3.32 2.56
C CYS A 263 -5.56 -2.89 2.17
N GLU A 264 -4.92 -2.11 3.04
CA GLU A 264 -3.59 -1.55 2.84
C GLU A 264 -2.57 -2.28 3.74
N LEU A 265 -1.82 -3.20 3.15
CA LEU A 265 -0.83 -4.04 3.82
C LEU A 265 0.56 -3.41 3.79
N THR A 266 1.30 -3.55 4.88
CA THR A 266 2.73 -3.23 4.88
C THR A 266 3.49 -4.35 4.17
N ILE A 267 4.02 -4.06 2.97
CA ILE A 267 4.82 -5.01 2.20
C ILE A 267 6.31 -4.67 2.36
N PRO A 268 7.07 -5.44 3.15
CA PRO A 268 8.48 -5.17 3.32
C PRO A 268 9.29 -5.66 2.12
N ALA A 269 10.43 -5.00 1.90
CA ALA A 269 11.49 -5.53 1.06
C ALA A 269 12.22 -6.69 1.77
N VAL A 270 12.52 -7.76 1.03
CA VAL A 270 13.40 -8.84 1.46
C VAL A 270 14.45 -9.04 0.37
N GLY A 271 15.60 -8.38 0.54
CA GLY A 271 16.60 -8.26 -0.52
C GLY A 271 16.04 -7.56 -1.77
N PRO A 272 16.27 -8.06 -3.01
CA PRO A 272 15.81 -7.41 -4.24
C PRO A 272 14.29 -7.27 -4.38
N PHE A 273 13.53 -8.13 -3.72
CA PHE A 273 12.10 -8.33 -3.96
C PHE A 273 11.26 -7.96 -2.75
N ASP A 274 9.96 -7.91 -2.95
CA ASP A 274 8.99 -7.64 -1.91
C ASP A 274 8.54 -8.97 -1.29
N SER A 275 8.29 -8.98 0.03
CA SER A 275 7.81 -10.18 0.72
C SER A 275 6.38 -10.51 0.32
N SER A 276 6.13 -11.75 -0.05
CA SER A 276 4.79 -12.26 -0.32
C SER A 276 4.00 -12.62 0.95
N VAL A 277 4.66 -12.67 2.12
CA VAL A 277 4.06 -13.16 3.37
C VAL A 277 2.78 -12.41 3.76
N PRO A 278 2.73 -11.05 3.74
CA PRO A 278 1.49 -10.32 4.04
C PRO A 278 0.34 -10.67 3.09
N ALA A 279 0.64 -10.88 1.79
CA ALA A 279 -0.37 -11.21 0.79
C ALA A 279 -0.96 -12.61 1.03
N VAL A 280 -0.12 -13.56 1.43
CA VAL A 280 -0.55 -14.92 1.81
C VAL A 280 -1.42 -14.87 3.06
N ILE A 281 -1.02 -14.11 4.09
CA ILE A 281 -1.84 -13.93 5.31
C ILE A 281 -3.21 -13.36 4.97
N ALA A 282 -3.27 -12.31 4.15
CA ALA A 282 -4.54 -11.72 3.72
C ALA A 282 -5.42 -12.74 2.99
N ALA A 283 -4.85 -13.55 2.10
CA ALA A 283 -5.57 -14.59 1.40
C ALA A 283 -6.13 -15.66 2.36
N GLU A 284 -5.32 -16.19 3.28
CA GLU A 284 -5.75 -17.21 4.24
C GLU A 284 -6.86 -16.71 5.17
N LEU A 285 -6.71 -15.50 5.71
CA LEU A 285 -7.72 -14.90 6.58
C LEU A 285 -9.02 -14.59 5.82
N LEU A 286 -8.93 -14.13 4.57
CA LEU A 286 -10.11 -13.93 3.72
C LEU A 286 -10.81 -15.25 3.40
N VAL A 287 -10.08 -16.33 3.08
CA VAL A 287 -10.68 -17.66 2.88
C VAL A 287 -11.42 -18.10 4.13
N SER A 288 -10.78 -18.01 5.30
CA SER A 288 -11.39 -18.36 6.59
C SER A 288 -12.68 -17.56 6.84
N GLN A 289 -12.65 -16.24 6.60
CA GLN A 289 -13.83 -15.40 6.78
C GLN A 289 -14.94 -15.70 5.76
N VAL A 290 -14.58 -16.04 4.53
CA VAL A 290 -15.56 -16.48 3.52
C VAL A 290 -16.19 -17.82 3.92
N VAL A 291 -15.43 -18.78 4.46
CA VAL A 291 -15.99 -20.02 5.02
C VAL A 291 -17.04 -19.70 6.08
N HIS A 292 -16.70 -18.82 7.03
CA HIS A 292 -17.62 -18.42 8.09
C HIS A 292 -18.93 -17.83 7.54
N LYS A 293 -18.84 -16.97 6.51
CA LYS A 293 -20.02 -16.36 5.85
C LYS A 293 -20.82 -17.34 4.99
N LEU A 294 -20.18 -18.34 4.39
CA LEU A 294 -20.86 -19.36 3.59
C LEU A 294 -21.61 -20.37 4.47
N GLY A 295 -21.12 -20.62 5.69
CA GLY A 295 -21.72 -21.55 6.64
C GLY A 295 -21.90 -22.95 6.05
N ASP A 296 -23.09 -23.52 6.19
CA ASP A 296 -23.43 -24.87 5.69
C ASP A 296 -23.14 -25.09 4.20
N ARG A 297 -23.13 -24.03 3.37
CA ARG A 297 -22.77 -24.15 1.95
C ARG A 297 -21.32 -24.58 1.77
N ALA A 298 -20.41 -24.04 2.57
CA ALA A 298 -18.99 -24.43 2.52
C ALA A 298 -18.82 -25.86 3.06
N THR A 299 -19.45 -26.20 4.19
CA THR A 299 -19.39 -27.55 4.78
C THR A 299 -19.82 -28.62 3.78
N LYS A 300 -21.00 -28.46 3.16
CA LYS A 300 -21.52 -29.42 2.17
C LYS A 300 -20.57 -29.61 0.98
N ARG A 301 -19.91 -28.53 0.54
CA ARG A 301 -18.98 -28.61 -0.59
C ARG A 301 -17.69 -29.33 -0.19
N ILE A 302 -17.17 -29.08 1.01
CA ILE A 302 -16.00 -29.77 1.54
C ILE A 302 -16.31 -31.27 1.68
N GLU A 303 -17.46 -31.65 2.23
CA GLU A 303 -17.88 -33.06 2.33
C GLU A 303 -17.96 -33.76 0.95
N GLN A 304 -18.48 -33.06 -0.06
CA GLN A 304 -18.50 -33.55 -1.44
C GLN A 304 -17.08 -33.74 -1.99
N LEU A 305 -16.19 -32.77 -1.73
CA LEU A 305 -14.79 -32.84 -2.17
C LEU A 305 -14.04 -33.99 -1.50
N GLU A 306 -14.22 -34.17 -0.19
CA GLU A 306 -13.64 -35.28 0.57
C GLU A 306 -14.13 -36.64 0.07
N SER A 307 -15.43 -36.76 -0.21
CA SER A 307 -16.01 -37.99 -0.80
C SER A 307 -15.36 -38.32 -2.14
N LEU A 308 -15.10 -37.31 -2.99
CA LEU A 308 -14.41 -37.50 -4.27
C LEU A 308 -12.94 -37.87 -4.09
N TRP A 309 -12.22 -37.26 -3.14
CA TRP A 309 -10.83 -37.63 -2.83
C TRP A 309 -10.70 -39.08 -2.36
N GLN A 310 -11.62 -39.53 -1.50
CA GLN A 310 -11.68 -40.93 -1.08
C GLN A 310 -11.93 -41.86 -2.28
N ALA A 311 -12.87 -41.53 -3.16
CA ALA A 311 -13.19 -42.35 -4.32
C ALA A 311 -12.06 -42.42 -5.36
N THR A 312 -11.22 -41.40 -5.44
CA THR A 312 -10.13 -41.28 -6.42
C THR A 312 -8.76 -41.69 -5.88
N GLY A 313 -8.63 -41.98 -4.58
CA GLY A 313 -7.36 -42.37 -3.96
C GLY A 313 -6.30 -41.26 -4.01
N VAL A 314 -6.71 -39.99 -3.91
CA VAL A 314 -5.83 -38.83 -4.11
C VAL A 314 -4.70 -38.74 -3.09
N PHE A 315 -4.92 -39.21 -1.86
CA PHE A 315 -3.90 -39.23 -0.82
C PHE A 315 -3.22 -40.60 -0.75
N LEU A 316 -1.88 -40.58 -0.70
CA LEU A 316 -1.10 -41.78 -0.40
C LEU A 316 -1.40 -42.19 1.06
N GLN A 317 -1.84 -43.44 1.24
CA GLN A 317 -2.03 -44.07 2.55
C GLN A 317 -0.71 -44.57 3.12
#